data_AF-A0A2N2CQI9-F1
#
_entry.id   AF-A0A2N2CQI9-F1
#
_cell.length_a   1.000
_cell.length_b   1.000
_cell.length_c   1.000
_cell.angle_alpha   90.00
_cell.angle_beta   90.00
_cell.angle_gamma   90.00
#
_symmetry.space_group_name_H-M   'P 1'
#
loop_
_entity.id
_entity.type
_entity.pdbx_description
1 polymer ?
#
loop_
_entity_poly.entity_id
_entity_poly.type
_entity_poly.pdbx_seq_one_letter_code
_entity_poly.pdbx_strand_id
1 'polypeptide(L)'
;MWLSEKKDGRDAGYSNAAVGIITIGGAKPSVLVEGEVRAADVVSSGVGRLPKAGDEVLLIRSPDGENVVVGQVGAIPPAVIENGEVYITTGNGGVIRLKNNGEIELSGTVIISGTTKITGDLLINGIAYQPGS
;
A
#
# COMPACT_ATOMS: atom_id res chain seq x y z
N MET A 1 18.24 16.08 -49.03
CA MET A 1 17.75 15.01 -48.15
C MET A 1 18.75 14.89 -47.02
N TRP A 2 18.42 15.35 -45.82
CA TRP A 2 19.32 15.36 -44.67
C TRP A 2 18.62 14.59 -43.56
N LEU A 3 19.03 13.33 -43.37
CA LEU A 3 18.67 12.55 -42.20
C LEU A 3 19.56 13.06 -41.06
N SER A 4 19.05 13.99 -40.26
CA SER A 4 19.62 14.26 -38.95
C SER A 4 19.18 13.13 -38.03
N GLU A 5 20.05 12.13 -37.90
CA GLU A 5 20.03 11.15 -36.83
C GLU A 5 20.16 11.90 -35.50
N LYS A 6 19.03 12.19 -34.86
CA LYS A 6 19.03 12.59 -33.45
C LYS A 6 19.43 11.36 -32.65
N LYS A 7 20.72 11.25 -32.35
CA LYS A 7 21.23 10.41 -31.27
C LYS A 7 20.40 10.70 -30.02
N ASP A 8 19.86 9.63 -29.46
CA ASP A 8 19.28 9.57 -28.12
C ASP A 8 20.17 10.33 -27.14
N GLY A 9 19.61 11.38 -26.57
CA GLY A 9 20.36 12.39 -25.83
C GLY A 9 19.43 13.27 -25.04
N ARG A 10 18.53 12.65 -24.27
CA ARG A 10 18.05 13.26 -23.02
C ARG A 10 18.36 12.32 -21.88
N ASP A 11 19.64 12.17 -21.61
CA ASP A 11 20.11 11.92 -20.26
C ASP A 11 19.92 13.23 -19.47
N ALA A 12 18.65 13.61 -19.29
CA ALA A 12 18.33 14.56 -18.24
C ALA A 12 18.50 13.76 -16.96
N GLY A 13 19.43 14.19 -16.09
CA GLY A 13 19.86 13.48 -14.88
C GLY A 13 18.78 13.31 -13.82
N TYR A 14 17.63 12.77 -14.22
CA TYR A 14 16.56 12.32 -13.37
C TYR A 14 17.01 11.02 -12.73
N SER A 15 16.90 10.94 -11.41
CA SER A 15 17.07 9.67 -10.73
C SER A 15 15.99 8.69 -11.23
N ASN A 16 16.39 7.44 -11.51
CA ASN A 16 15.49 6.34 -11.85
C ASN A 16 14.47 6.05 -10.72
N ALA A 17 14.74 6.54 -9.51
CA ALA A 17 13.79 6.51 -8.41
C ALA A 17 13.84 7.83 -7.61
N ALA A 18 12.68 8.37 -7.27
CA ALA A 18 12.57 9.61 -6.50
C ALA A 18 11.45 9.50 -5.47
N VAL A 19 11.61 10.15 -4.31
CA VAL A 19 10.50 10.36 -3.37
C VAL A 19 9.72 11.58 -3.84
N GLY A 20 8.40 11.44 -3.94
CA GLY A 20 7.50 12.50 -4.37
C GLY A 20 6.23 12.55 -3.55
N ILE A 21 5.47 13.64 -3.72
CA ILE A 21 4.21 13.87 -3.01
C ILE A 21 3.05 13.62 -3.97
N ILE A 22 2.07 12.83 -3.56
CA ILE A 22 0.85 12.61 -4.33
C ILE A 22 0.04 13.91 -4.39
N THR A 23 -0.23 14.44 -5.58
CA THR A 23 -1.09 15.60 -5.80
C THR A 23 -2.55 15.18 -6.05
N ILE A 24 -2.74 14.07 -6.75
CA ILE A 24 -4.05 13.45 -7.02
C ILE A 24 -3.93 11.96 -6.69
N GLY A 25 -4.76 11.47 -5.77
CA GLY A 25 -4.76 10.07 -5.36
C GLY A 25 -5.52 9.13 -6.30
N GLY A 26 -5.61 7.86 -5.92
CA GLY A 26 -6.40 6.84 -6.62
C GLY A 26 -5.55 5.80 -7.36
N ALA A 27 -6.17 5.05 -8.27
CA ALA A 27 -5.53 3.96 -9.01
C ALA A 27 -4.55 4.43 -10.10
N LYS A 28 -4.70 5.68 -10.55
CA LYS A 28 -3.82 6.35 -11.51
C LYS A 28 -3.38 7.70 -10.94
N PRO A 29 -2.55 7.71 -9.88
CA PRO A 29 -2.23 8.94 -9.17
C PRO A 29 -1.38 9.90 -10.00
N SER A 30 -1.38 11.16 -9.57
CA SER A 30 -0.39 12.16 -9.99
C SER A 30 0.60 12.42 -8.85
N VAL A 31 1.88 12.47 -9.18
CA VAL A 31 2.98 12.58 -8.22
C VAL A 31 3.86 13.78 -8.58
N LEU A 32 4.05 14.68 -7.64
CA LEU A 32 4.99 15.79 -7.77
C LEU A 32 6.38 15.37 -7.26
N VAL A 33 7.35 15.49 -8.15
CA VAL A 33 8.80 15.27 -7.92
C VAL A 33 9.53 16.54 -8.41
N GLU A 34 10.40 16.49 -9.43
CA GLU A 34 10.87 17.73 -10.09
C GLU A 34 9.81 18.36 -11.01
N GLY A 35 8.86 17.54 -11.46
CA GLY A 35 7.67 17.93 -12.21
C GLY A 35 6.50 17.00 -11.87
N GLU A 36 5.30 17.34 -12.30
CA GLU A 36 4.13 16.49 -12.06
C GLU A 36 4.11 15.33 -13.07
N VAL A 37 4.28 14.12 -12.56
CA VAL A 37 4.01 12.88 -13.30
C VAL A 37 2.53 12.56 -13.14
N ARG A 38 1.81 12.42 -14.24
CA ARG A 38 0.37 12.15 -14.25
C ARG A 38 0.07 10.72 -14.64
N ALA A 39 -1.00 10.18 -14.06
CA ALA A 39 -1.53 8.85 -14.36
C ALA A 39 -0.48 7.73 -14.21
N ALA A 40 0.35 7.82 -13.18
CA ALA A 40 1.31 6.77 -12.83
C ALA A 40 0.57 5.47 -12.48
N ASP A 41 1.24 4.34 -12.66
CA ASP A 41 0.74 3.05 -12.22
C ASP A 41 1.02 2.82 -10.73
N VAL A 42 0.20 2.00 -10.05
CA VAL A 42 0.41 1.64 -8.65
C VAL A 42 0.84 0.19 -8.55
N VAL A 43 2.01 -0.06 -7.98
CA VAL A 43 2.47 -1.43 -7.70
C VAL A 43 1.87 -1.89 -6.38
N SER A 44 1.26 -3.08 -6.40
CA SER A 44 0.75 -3.75 -5.21
C SER A 44 1.12 -5.23 -5.23
N SER A 45 1.44 -5.79 -4.07
CA SER A 45 1.68 -7.23 -3.89
C SER A 45 0.81 -7.70 -2.73
N GLY A 46 -0.27 -8.42 -3.03
CA GLY A 46 -1.19 -8.99 -2.03
C GLY A 46 -2.10 -7.98 -1.29
N VAL A 47 -1.70 -6.70 -1.20
CA VAL A 47 -2.47 -5.63 -0.53
C VAL A 47 -2.61 -4.43 -1.46
N GLY A 48 -3.85 -4.11 -1.86
CA GLY A 48 -4.16 -2.91 -2.64
C GLY A 48 -4.36 -1.71 -1.73
N ARG A 49 -3.42 -0.75 -1.73
CA ARG A 49 -3.59 0.56 -1.10
C ARG A 49 -3.52 1.63 -2.18
N LEU A 50 -4.60 2.38 -2.36
CA LEU A 50 -4.57 3.56 -3.23
C LEU A 50 -3.90 4.72 -2.49
N PRO A 51 -2.90 5.38 -3.09
CA PRO A 51 -2.34 6.59 -2.51
C PRO A 51 -3.37 7.70 -2.46
N LYS A 52 -3.30 8.54 -1.42
CA LYS A 52 -4.12 9.76 -1.27
C LYS A 52 -3.25 11.00 -1.45
N ALA A 53 -3.89 12.12 -1.78
CA ALA A 53 -3.20 13.41 -1.84
C ALA A 53 -2.46 13.70 -0.53
N GLY A 54 -1.22 14.17 -0.66
CA GLY A 54 -0.30 14.43 0.45
C GLY A 54 0.50 13.22 0.94
N ASP A 55 0.24 12.00 0.45
CA ASP A 55 1.13 10.87 0.74
C ASP A 55 2.51 11.11 0.09
N GLU A 56 3.59 10.93 0.85
CA GLU A 56 4.93 10.75 0.29
C GLU A 56 5.09 9.31 -0.20
N VAL A 57 5.55 9.15 -1.44
CA VAL A 57 5.66 7.86 -2.11
C VAL A 57 7.00 7.74 -2.84
N LEU A 58 7.44 6.50 -3.07
CA LEU A 58 8.54 6.23 -3.99
C LEU A 58 7.99 6.13 -5.41
N LEU A 59 8.48 6.99 -6.31
CA LEU A 59 8.24 6.90 -7.74
C LEU A 59 9.44 6.21 -8.38
N ILE A 60 9.21 5.09 -9.09
CA ILE A 60 10.22 4.46 -9.94
C ILE A 60 9.90 4.79 -11.39
N ARG A 61 10.92 5.21 -12.13
CA ARG A 61 10.85 5.57 -13.54
C ARG A 61 11.54 4.51 -14.35
N SER A 62 10.83 3.94 -15.30
CA SER A 62 11.38 3.02 -16.28
C SER A 62 11.93 3.78 -17.49
N PRO A 63 13.00 3.30 -18.14
CA PRO A 63 13.57 3.94 -19.33
C PRO A 63 12.61 4.06 -20.53
N ASP A 64 11.57 3.22 -20.57
CA ASP A 64 10.50 3.24 -21.58
C ASP A 64 9.44 4.33 -21.34
N GLY A 65 9.55 5.09 -20.24
CA GLY A 65 8.63 6.15 -19.86
C GLY A 65 7.50 5.71 -18.93
N GLU A 66 7.43 4.43 -18.55
CA GLU A 66 6.48 3.97 -17.54
C GLU A 66 6.91 4.46 -16.15
N ASN A 67 5.94 4.96 -15.38
CA ASN A 67 6.19 5.47 -14.03
C ASN A 67 5.30 4.72 -13.05
N VAL A 68 5.90 4.16 -12.00
CA VAL A 68 5.18 3.39 -10.99
C VAL A 68 5.36 3.98 -9.60
N VAL A 69 4.26 4.07 -8.87
CA VAL A 69 4.21 4.42 -7.45
C VAL A 69 4.36 3.16 -6.62
N VAL A 70 5.33 3.16 -5.72
CA VAL A 70 5.70 2.04 -4.85
C VAL A 70 5.55 2.47 -3.40
N GLY A 71 4.39 2.12 -2.82
CA GLY A 71 4.13 2.29 -1.40
C GLY A 71 4.23 3.72 -0.88
N GLN A 72 4.04 3.86 0.43
CA GLN A 72 4.22 5.11 1.16
C GLN A 72 5.61 5.11 1.83
N VAL A 73 6.35 6.21 1.74
CA VAL A 73 7.65 6.38 2.41
C VAL A 73 7.45 6.92 3.81
N GLY A 74 8.34 6.54 4.74
CA GLY A 74 8.39 7.13 6.08
C GLY A 74 7.21 6.75 7.00
N ALA A 75 6.41 5.75 6.63
CA ALA A 75 5.40 5.21 7.52
C ALA A 75 6.09 4.65 8.77
N ILE A 76 5.77 5.21 9.94
CA ILE A 76 6.28 4.73 11.23
C ILE A 76 5.60 3.38 11.50
N PRO A 77 6.37 2.28 11.61
CA PRO A 77 5.80 1.00 12.02
C PRO A 77 5.14 1.14 13.40
N PRO A 78 4.01 0.47 13.66
CA PRO A 78 3.44 0.44 15.00
C PRO A 78 4.48 -0.06 16.00
N ALA A 79 4.55 0.54 17.19
CA ALA A 79 5.56 0.22 18.21
C ALA A 79 5.52 -1.25 18.71
N VAL A 80 4.52 -2.03 18.32
CA VAL A 80 4.21 -3.36 18.87
C VAL A 80 4.44 -4.49 17.85
N ILE A 81 4.93 -4.21 16.64
CA ILE A 81 5.17 -5.25 15.62
C ILE A 81 6.55 -5.89 15.77
N GLU A 82 6.60 -7.23 15.74
CA GLU A 82 7.86 -7.98 15.74
C GLU A 82 8.35 -8.28 14.31
N ASN A 83 9.65 -8.57 14.16
CA ASN A 83 10.20 -9.01 12.88
C ASN A 83 9.48 -10.29 12.39
N GLY A 84 9.03 -10.28 11.14
CA GLY A 84 8.32 -11.41 10.52
C GLY A 84 6.80 -11.33 10.61
N GLU A 85 6.26 -10.46 11.46
CA GLU A 85 4.82 -10.24 11.54
C GLU A 85 4.31 -9.38 10.37
N VAL A 86 3.04 -9.55 10.02
CA VAL A 86 2.36 -8.74 9.00
C VAL A 86 1.34 -7.84 9.67
N TYR A 87 1.38 -6.54 9.38
CA TYR A 87 0.47 -5.55 9.93
C TYR A 87 -0.13 -4.69 8.82
N ILE A 88 -1.46 -4.69 8.74
CA ILE A 88 -2.23 -3.92 7.76
C ILE A 88 -3.10 -2.93 8.52
N THR A 89 -2.99 -1.64 8.19
CA THR A 89 -3.82 -0.61 8.79
C THR A 89 -4.17 0.48 7.79
N THR A 90 -5.29 1.15 8.04
CA THR A 90 -5.63 2.43 7.44
C THR A 90 -5.62 3.47 8.55
N GLY A 91 -5.25 4.72 8.26
CA GLY A 91 -5.03 5.76 9.28
C GLY A 91 -6.21 6.10 10.21
N ASN A 92 -7.35 5.40 10.08
CA ASN A 92 -8.55 5.53 10.91
C ASN A 92 -8.70 4.40 11.95
N GLY A 93 -7.64 3.61 12.22
CA GLY A 93 -7.57 2.72 13.38
C GLY A 93 -8.02 1.28 13.18
N GLY A 94 -8.52 0.91 11.99
CA GLY A 94 -8.72 -0.50 11.64
C GLY A 94 -7.38 -1.23 11.47
N VAL A 95 -7.25 -2.41 12.06
CA VAL A 95 -5.99 -3.19 12.07
C VAL A 95 -6.26 -4.66 11.79
N ILE A 96 -5.40 -5.25 10.96
CA ILE A 96 -5.21 -6.70 10.82
C ILE A 96 -3.75 -7.00 11.11
N ARG A 97 -3.48 -7.91 12.05
CA ARG A 97 -2.12 -8.36 12.37
C ARG A 97 -2.04 -9.89 12.32
N LEU A 98 -1.07 -10.41 11.58
CA LEU A 98 -0.65 -11.82 11.64
C LEU A 98 0.63 -11.91 12.45
N LYS A 99 0.57 -12.65 13.56
CA LYS A 99 1.66 -12.81 14.50
C LYS A 99 2.47 -14.06 14.20
N ASN A 100 3.72 -14.07 14.67
CA ASN A 100 4.64 -15.20 14.48
C ASN A 100 4.14 -16.51 15.13
N ASN A 101 3.33 -16.42 16.18
CA ASN A 101 2.71 -17.56 16.85
C ASN A 101 1.45 -18.11 16.15
N GLY A 102 1.06 -17.53 15.01
CA GLY A 102 -0.13 -17.90 14.25
C GLY A 102 -1.42 -17.21 14.69
N GLU A 103 -1.39 -16.36 15.72
CA GLU A 103 -2.55 -15.56 16.10
C GLU A 103 -2.85 -14.49 15.03
N ILE A 104 -4.14 -14.31 14.76
CA ILE A 104 -4.65 -13.23 13.91
C ILE A 104 -5.42 -12.25 14.81
N GLU A 105 -4.93 -11.01 14.90
CA GLU A 105 -5.59 -9.94 15.65
C GLU A 105 -6.34 -9.02 14.68
N LEU A 106 -7.64 -8.81 14.95
CA LEU A 106 -8.50 -7.86 14.25
C LEU A 106 -8.95 -6.79 15.25
N SER A 107 -8.77 -5.51 14.92
CA SER A 107 -9.20 -4.39 15.79
C SER A 107 -10.01 -3.34 15.02
N GLY A 108 -10.96 -2.73 15.72
CA GLY A 108 -11.97 -1.83 15.17
C GLY A 108 -13.32 -2.53 14.91
N THR A 109 -14.17 -1.90 14.10
CA THR A 109 -15.44 -2.51 13.69
C THR A 109 -15.18 -3.58 12.64
N VAL A 110 -15.51 -4.85 12.97
CA VAL A 110 -15.43 -5.98 12.05
C VAL A 110 -16.83 -6.29 11.51
N ILE A 111 -17.02 -6.15 10.20
CA ILE A 111 -18.26 -6.53 9.51
C ILE A 111 -17.99 -7.83 8.75
N ILE A 112 -18.70 -8.90 9.08
CA ILE A 112 -18.62 -10.19 8.38
C ILE A 112 -19.92 -10.38 7.61
N SER A 113 -19.81 -10.49 6.28
CA SER A 113 -20.95 -10.78 5.39
C SER A 113 -20.89 -12.23 4.92
N GLY A 114 -22.03 -12.93 4.96
CA GLY A 114 -22.14 -14.34 4.56
C GLY A 114 -22.17 -15.30 5.76
N THR A 115 -21.72 -16.53 5.55
CA THR A 115 -21.69 -17.57 6.59
C THR A 115 -20.32 -17.60 7.27
N THR A 116 -20.32 -17.57 8.60
CA THR A 116 -19.10 -17.79 9.39
C THR A 116 -19.10 -19.22 9.94
N LYS A 117 -18.01 -19.95 9.72
CA LYS A 117 -17.78 -21.28 10.30
C LYS A 117 -16.56 -21.21 11.20
N ILE A 118 -16.72 -21.67 12.45
CA ILE A 118 -15.64 -21.71 13.43
C ILE A 118 -15.47 -23.16 13.85
N THR A 119 -14.23 -23.64 13.79
CA THR A 119 -13.84 -24.94 14.36
C THR A 119 -13.03 -24.64 15.61
N GLY A 120 -13.57 -25.01 16.77
CA GLY A 120 -13.03 -24.66 18.08
C GLY A 120 -14.00 -23.76 18.86
N ASP A 121 -13.47 -23.07 19.86
CA ASP A 121 -14.27 -22.25 20.78
C ASP A 121 -14.54 -20.86 20.20
N LEU A 122 -15.78 -20.38 20.37
CA LEU A 122 -16.14 -18.98 20.17
C LEU A 122 -16.41 -18.35 21.53
N LEU A 123 -15.66 -17.31 21.90
CA LEU A 123 -15.92 -16.51 23.10
C LEU A 123 -16.47 -15.14 22.70
N ILE A 124 -17.59 -14.73 23.31
CA ILE A 124 -18.16 -13.40 23.16
C ILE A 124 -18.05 -12.68 24.49
N ASN A 125 -17.31 -11.57 24.53
CA ASN A 125 -17.00 -10.82 25.76
C ASN A 125 -16.40 -11.71 26.86
N GLY A 126 -15.55 -12.67 26.48
CA GLY A 126 -14.91 -13.60 27.41
C GLY A 126 -15.78 -14.77 27.87
N ILE A 127 -17.03 -14.87 27.39
CA ILE A 127 -17.96 -15.95 27.74
C ILE A 127 -18.05 -16.93 26.58
N ALA A 128 -17.91 -18.23 26.84
CA ALA A 128 -18.07 -19.27 25.84
C ALA A 128 -19.48 -19.21 25.22
N TYR A 129 -19.54 -19.02 23.90
CA TYR A 129 -20.77 -19.07 23.14
C TYR A 129 -21.22 -20.52 22.98
N GLN A 130 -22.43 -20.83 23.44
CA GLN A 130 -23.09 -22.10 23.21
C GLN A 130 -24.11 -21.89 22.09
N PRO A 131 -24.01 -22.60 20.95
CA PRO A 131 -25.04 -22.55 19.93
C PRO A 131 -26.39 -22.94 20.54
N GLY A 132 -27.43 -22.15 20.27
CA GLY A 132 -28.80 -22.58 20.55
C GLY A 132 -29.10 -23.88 19.81
N SER A 133 -29.68 -24.85 20.51
CA SER A 133 -30.16 -26.12 19.95
C SER A 133 -31.25 -25.92 18.90
#